data_AF-A0A970V4T5-F1
#
_entry.id   AF-A0A970V4T5-F1
#
_cell.length_a   1.000
_cell.length_b   1.000
_cell.length_c   1.000
_cell.angle_alpha   90.00
_cell.angle_beta   90.00
_cell.angle_gamma   90.00
#
_symmetry.space_group_name_H-M   'P 1'
#
loop_
_entity.id
_entity.type
_entity.pdbx_description
1 polymer ?
#
loop_
_entity_poly.entity_id
_entity_poly.type
_entity_poly.pdbx_seq_one_letter_code
_entity_poly.pdbx_strand_id
1 'polypeptide(L)'
;MSATDDGANQEPEEILDVTLDDEESPPQPLSAPGPAGDLLVIDAEHLAAPGLLPTAELGPAPPLKGKATKGKPSVTVQDVVGILNMMLAGAIGGALAWVFTTPFIVDLPLGATPEPQLLAVLLGKMGLFFACAGGMIGMMLGAVEGINARTWEKAARGAALGLGIGAVGGFIGGVIGQAVYGGLGGGSLPAATQIPVRAIGWALAGLFVGLSQGALVRSRRKLINGLLGGLIGGAAGGLLFDPIHEVLKQALRLTGGTVGGGMSRLVALVVVGIAVGFAISVIEQARKEAWLRIVEGPLTGKQFILYRSPTLIGSSSQCEITLALDKSVAPQHAAISEQGGRHTLADLGTSTGTQVNGQNIRTRTLRSGDRISLGMTTFLYRDRAVEK
;
A
#
# COMPACT_ATOMS: atom_id res chain seq x y z
N MET A 1 -16.81 39.17 78.66
CA MET A 1 -15.52 38.59 79.09
C MET A 1 -14.64 38.45 77.86
N SER A 2 -13.48 39.14 77.88
CA SER A 2 -12.25 39.08 77.04
C SER A 2 -12.28 38.33 75.69
N ALA A 3 -11.92 38.95 74.55
CA ALA A 3 -10.56 39.39 74.12
C ALA A 3 -9.60 38.18 73.97
N THR A 4 -9.19 37.79 72.75
CA THR A 4 -7.96 38.17 71.97
C THR A 4 -7.24 36.84 71.67
N ASP A 5 -6.35 36.62 70.72
CA ASP A 5 -5.84 37.22 69.49
C ASP A 5 -4.69 36.27 69.08
N ASP A 6 -4.37 36.23 67.78
CA ASP A 6 -3.09 35.91 67.15
C ASP A 6 -2.26 34.64 67.46
N GLY A 7 -1.70 34.10 66.37
CA GLY A 7 -0.63 33.11 66.46
C GLY A 7 -0.26 32.44 65.14
N ALA A 8 0.17 33.23 64.16
CA ALA A 8 0.94 32.72 63.02
C ALA A 8 2.21 32.02 63.52
N ASN A 9 2.58 30.86 62.96
CA ASN A 9 4.00 30.56 62.81
C ASN A 9 4.28 29.60 61.64
N GLN A 10 5.35 29.97 60.95
CA GLN A 10 5.90 29.43 59.72
C GLN A 10 6.63 28.09 59.92
N GLU A 11 6.95 27.48 58.78
CA GLU A 11 7.56 26.18 58.47
C GLU A 11 8.82 25.77 59.28
N PRO A 12 9.32 24.55 59.04
CA PRO A 12 10.42 24.49 58.08
C PRO A 12 10.24 23.41 56.99
N GLU A 13 10.62 23.80 55.77
CA GLU A 13 10.85 22.94 54.62
C GLU A 13 11.81 21.80 54.96
N GLU A 14 11.42 20.58 54.61
CA GLU A 14 12.30 19.40 54.66
C GLU A 14 13.13 19.36 53.37
N ILE A 15 14.36 19.86 53.50
CA ILE A 15 15.41 19.83 52.48
C ILE A 15 15.84 18.38 52.29
N LEU A 16 15.44 17.78 51.17
CA LEU A 16 16.00 16.50 50.71
C LEU A 16 17.32 16.79 49.98
N ASP A 17 18.41 16.60 50.71
CA ASP A 17 19.79 16.66 50.24
C ASP A 17 20.06 15.49 49.30
N VAL A 18 19.94 15.72 47.99
CA VAL A 18 20.41 14.80 46.95
C VAL A 18 21.84 15.21 46.63
N THR A 19 22.79 14.48 47.20
CA THR A 19 24.20 14.51 46.84
C THR A 19 24.34 14.23 45.34
N LEU A 20 24.72 15.28 44.60
CA LEU A 20 25.24 15.20 43.25
C LEU A 20 26.71 14.80 43.34
N ASP A 21 27.02 13.54 43.05
CA ASP A 21 28.39 13.13 42.73
C ASP A 21 28.69 13.58 41.30
N ASP A 22 29.35 14.73 41.18
CA ASP A 22 30.07 15.18 40.00
C ASP A 22 31.34 14.34 39.81
N GLU A 23 31.50 13.68 38.66
CA GLU A 23 32.78 13.58 37.92
C GLU A 23 32.51 13.01 36.51
N GLU A 24 31.98 13.86 35.63
CA GLU A 24 32.01 13.61 34.18
C GLU A 24 33.38 14.06 33.64
N SER A 25 34.32 13.11 33.59
CA SER A 25 35.64 13.30 32.98
C SER A 25 35.51 13.49 31.45
N PRO A 26 36.16 14.51 30.85
CA PRO A 26 36.05 14.77 29.42
C PRO A 26 36.69 13.64 28.57
N PRO A 27 36.14 13.34 27.38
CA PRO A 27 36.65 12.27 26.53
C PRO A 27 38.08 12.56 26.08
N GLN A 28 39.00 11.64 26.39
CA GLN A 28 40.38 11.71 25.93
C GLN A 28 40.47 11.59 24.39
N PRO A 29 41.37 12.33 23.74
CA PRO A 29 41.59 12.22 22.30
C PRO A 29 42.15 10.84 21.94
N LEU A 30 41.50 10.18 20.99
CA LEU A 30 41.91 8.89 20.46
C LEU A 30 43.37 8.95 19.98
N SER A 31 44.18 8.04 20.52
CA SER A 31 45.59 7.85 20.20
C SER A 31 45.76 7.45 18.74
N ALA A 32 46.80 7.99 18.08
CA ALA A 32 47.16 7.70 16.70
C ALA A 32 47.34 6.18 16.44
N PRO A 33 46.97 5.68 15.24
CA PRO A 33 47.27 4.30 14.86
C PRO A 33 48.76 4.11 14.57
N GLY A 34 49.32 2.99 15.04
CA GLY A 34 50.66 2.49 14.74
C GLY A 34 50.85 2.10 13.26
N PRO A 35 52.04 1.58 12.89
CA PRO A 35 52.69 1.89 11.61
C PRO A 35 52.03 1.26 10.38
N ALA A 36 52.20 1.99 9.27
CA ALA A 36 51.72 1.75 7.93
C ALA A 36 51.95 0.31 7.44
N GLY A 37 50.85 -0.38 7.12
CA GLY A 37 50.84 -1.43 6.11
C GLY A 37 50.66 -0.80 4.73
N ASP A 38 51.47 -1.23 3.77
CA ASP A 38 51.62 -0.72 2.41
C ASP A 38 50.30 -0.31 1.74
N LEU A 39 50.05 1.00 1.70
CA LEU A 39 49.13 1.62 0.76
C LEU A 39 49.87 1.83 -0.56
N LEU A 40 49.46 1.09 -1.58
CA LEU A 40 49.86 1.26 -2.97
C LEU A 40 49.28 2.60 -3.45
N VAL A 41 50.04 3.68 -3.27
CA VAL A 41 49.77 4.99 -3.86
C VAL A 41 49.96 4.85 -5.36
N ILE A 42 48.86 4.86 -6.11
CA ILE A 42 48.89 5.09 -7.56
C ILE A 42 48.80 6.60 -7.73
N ASP A 43 49.93 7.23 -8.06
CA ASP A 43 50.02 8.66 -8.33
C ASP A 43 49.07 9.07 -9.46
N ALA A 44 48.23 10.07 -9.17
CA ALA A 44 47.21 10.61 -10.06
C ALA A 44 47.75 11.61 -11.10
N GLU A 45 49.00 11.44 -11.56
CA GLU A 45 49.65 12.36 -12.53
C GLU A 45 50.05 11.71 -13.86
N HIS A 46 49.52 10.53 -14.21
CA HIS A 46 49.81 9.89 -15.51
C HIS A 46 48.60 9.64 -16.44
N LEU A 47 47.47 10.32 -16.22
CA LEU A 47 46.26 10.17 -17.05
C LEU A 47 45.93 11.42 -17.92
N ALA A 48 46.93 12.24 -18.23
CA ALA A 48 46.77 13.39 -19.11
C ALA A 48 47.71 13.30 -20.33
N ALA A 49 47.39 12.40 -21.26
CA ALA A 49 47.91 12.46 -22.64
C ALA A 49 46.73 12.31 -23.62
N PRO A 50 46.35 13.38 -24.35
CA PRO A 50 45.28 13.30 -25.34
C PRO A 50 45.82 12.68 -26.63
N GLY A 51 45.20 11.57 -27.06
CA GLY A 51 45.37 11.05 -28.41
C GLY A 51 46.04 9.68 -28.50
N LEU A 52 45.31 8.63 -28.14
CA LEU A 52 45.50 7.27 -28.68
C LEU A 52 44.36 6.36 -28.19
N LEU A 53 43.17 6.51 -28.77
CA LEU A 53 42.18 5.43 -28.80
C LEU A 53 41.82 5.19 -30.27
N PRO A 54 41.99 3.96 -30.79
CA PRO A 54 41.56 3.64 -32.14
C PRO A 54 40.04 3.82 -32.22
N THR A 55 39.56 4.54 -33.23
CA THR A 55 38.16 4.60 -33.61
C THR A 55 37.73 3.23 -34.11
N ALA A 56 37.37 2.33 -33.20
CA ALA A 56 36.67 1.10 -33.54
C ALA A 56 35.23 1.48 -33.91
N GLU A 57 34.90 1.43 -35.19
CA GLU A 57 33.52 1.49 -35.66
C GLU A 57 32.72 0.38 -34.97
N LEU A 58 31.80 0.77 -34.07
CA LEU A 58 30.83 -0.13 -33.47
C LEU A 58 29.83 -0.53 -34.56
N GLY A 59 30.11 -1.64 -35.23
CA GLY A 59 29.15 -2.32 -36.09
C GLY A 59 27.86 -2.68 -35.30
N PRO A 60 26.73 -2.86 -36.00
CA PRO A 60 25.45 -3.16 -35.35
C PRO A 60 25.57 -4.40 -34.47
N ALA A 61 25.08 -4.28 -33.23
CA ALA A 61 25.12 -5.36 -32.24
C ALA A 61 24.56 -6.67 -32.83
N PRO A 62 25.26 -7.80 -32.67
CA PRO A 62 24.83 -9.07 -33.25
C PRO A 62 23.44 -9.43 -32.73
N PRO A 63 22.54 -9.98 -33.58
CA PRO A 63 21.23 -10.39 -33.14
C PRO A 63 21.39 -11.49 -32.08
N LEU A 64 20.86 -11.24 -30.89
CA LEU A 64 20.82 -12.19 -29.79
C LEU A 64 20.05 -13.45 -30.23
N LYS A 65 20.78 -14.45 -30.73
CA LYS A 65 20.28 -15.83 -30.87
C LYS A 65 20.33 -16.52 -29.51
N GLY A 66 19.59 -15.98 -28.55
CA GLY A 66 19.23 -16.67 -27.32
C GLY A 66 17.81 -17.20 -27.47
N LYS A 67 17.61 -18.52 -27.44
CA LYS A 67 16.27 -19.08 -27.22
C LYS A 67 15.73 -18.44 -25.95
N ALA A 68 14.57 -17.78 -26.03
CA ALA A 68 13.87 -17.26 -24.87
C ALA A 68 13.64 -18.43 -23.91
N THR A 69 14.49 -18.55 -22.90
CA THR A 69 14.26 -19.48 -21.81
C THR A 69 12.98 -19.00 -21.15
N LYS A 70 11.95 -19.85 -21.12
CA LYS A 70 10.71 -19.61 -20.36
C LYS A 70 11.10 -19.37 -18.90
N GLY A 71 11.31 -18.12 -18.54
CA GLY A 71 11.60 -17.72 -17.19
C GLY A 71 10.40 -18.10 -16.35
N LYS A 72 10.58 -18.94 -15.33
CA LYS A 72 9.56 -19.10 -14.30
C LYS A 72 9.21 -17.70 -13.79
N PRO A 73 7.92 -17.38 -13.56
CA PRO A 73 7.54 -16.10 -12.99
C PRO A 73 8.22 -15.95 -11.63
N SER A 74 9.28 -15.14 -11.57
CA SER A 74 9.99 -14.84 -10.33
C SER A 74 9.34 -13.64 -9.67
N VAL A 75 8.84 -13.84 -8.45
CA VAL A 75 8.37 -12.74 -7.60
C VAL A 75 9.59 -11.86 -7.31
N THR A 76 9.50 -10.57 -7.65
CA THR A 76 10.59 -9.62 -7.39
C THR A 76 10.49 -9.04 -5.99
N VAL A 77 11.60 -8.53 -5.43
CA VAL A 77 11.58 -7.83 -4.12
C VAL A 77 10.54 -6.69 -4.12
N GLN A 78 10.38 -6.01 -5.25
CA GLN A 78 9.43 -4.91 -5.41
C GLN A 78 7.98 -5.36 -5.43
N ASP A 79 7.71 -6.58 -5.93
CA ASP A 79 6.41 -7.20 -5.80
C ASP A 79 6.07 -7.47 -4.33
N VAL A 80 7.04 -7.97 -3.56
CA VAL A 80 6.87 -8.19 -2.10
C VAL A 80 6.63 -6.87 -1.37
N VAL A 81 7.41 -5.83 -1.66
CA VAL A 81 7.21 -4.49 -1.07
C VAL A 81 5.82 -3.94 -1.41
N GLY A 82 5.33 -4.13 -2.64
CA GLY A 82 3.98 -3.76 -3.04
C GLY A 82 2.90 -4.45 -2.20
N ILE A 83 3.05 -5.75 -1.94
CA ILE A 83 2.14 -6.52 -1.08
C ILE A 83 2.15 -5.97 0.34
N LEU A 84 3.35 -5.76 0.91
CA LEU A 84 3.49 -5.26 2.27
C LEU A 84 2.87 -3.88 2.46
N ASN A 85 3.04 -2.97 1.48
CA ASN A 85 2.42 -1.64 1.54
C ASN A 85 0.89 -1.71 1.50
N MET A 86 0.31 -2.61 0.69
CA MET A 86 -1.14 -2.85 0.68
C MET A 86 -1.64 -3.45 2.00
N MET A 87 -0.93 -4.43 2.55
CA MET A 87 -1.27 -5.04 3.84
C MET A 87 -1.22 -4.01 4.98
N LEU A 88 -0.16 -3.19 5.01
CA LEU A 88 0.01 -2.15 6.02
C LEU A 88 -1.08 -1.08 5.92
N ALA A 89 -1.40 -0.62 4.70
CA ALA A 89 -2.49 0.32 4.49
C ALA A 89 -3.83 -0.27 4.92
N GLY A 90 -4.09 -1.54 4.60
CA GLY A 90 -5.25 -2.27 5.11
C GLY A 90 -5.30 -2.32 6.63
N ALA A 91 -4.18 -2.65 7.29
CA ALA A 91 -4.07 -2.70 8.74
C ALA A 91 -4.37 -1.34 9.40
N ILE A 92 -3.75 -0.27 8.90
CA ILE A 92 -4.00 1.10 9.37
C ILE A 92 -5.46 1.48 9.15
N GLY A 93 -6.02 1.15 7.98
CA GLY A 93 -7.42 1.40 7.66
C GLY A 93 -8.37 0.66 8.61
N GLY A 94 -8.06 -0.58 8.98
CA GLY A 94 -8.79 -1.36 9.97
C GLY A 94 -8.69 -0.79 11.40
N ALA A 95 -7.52 -0.30 11.79
CA ALA A 95 -7.33 0.37 13.07
C ALA A 95 -8.11 1.70 13.15
N LEU A 96 -8.09 2.50 12.08
CA LEU A 96 -8.90 3.72 11.97
C LEU A 96 -10.39 3.39 11.98
N ALA A 97 -10.81 2.35 11.24
CA ALA A 97 -12.18 1.88 11.23
C ALA A 97 -12.70 1.58 12.63
N TRP A 98 -11.90 0.95 13.49
CA TRP A 98 -12.28 0.66 14.87
C TRP A 98 -12.70 1.92 15.66
N VAL A 99 -11.94 3.01 15.53
CA VAL A 99 -12.26 4.28 16.19
C VAL A 99 -13.65 4.79 15.76
N PHE A 100 -13.92 4.78 14.46
CA PHE A 100 -15.15 5.36 13.91
C PHE A 100 -16.37 4.43 13.95
N THR A 101 -16.16 3.12 14.11
CA THR A 101 -17.26 2.14 14.13
C THR A 101 -17.91 1.99 15.50
N THR A 102 -17.22 2.37 16.57
CA THR A 102 -17.68 2.21 17.96
C THR A 102 -19.09 2.74 18.22
N PRO A 103 -19.50 3.93 17.72
CA PRO A 103 -20.86 4.46 17.96
C PRO A 103 -22.00 3.65 17.32
N PHE A 104 -21.70 2.81 16.33
CA PHE A 104 -22.69 2.09 15.54
C PHE A 104 -22.85 0.63 15.94
N ILE A 105 -22.08 0.18 16.92
CA ILE A 105 -22.16 -1.17 17.45
C ILE A 105 -23.49 -1.33 18.18
N VAL A 106 -24.20 -2.42 17.88
CA VAL A 106 -25.41 -2.80 18.62
C VAL A 106 -25.26 -4.23 19.10
N ASP A 107 -25.23 -4.40 20.41
CA ASP A 107 -25.27 -5.70 21.06
C ASP A 107 -26.73 -5.96 21.47
N LEU A 108 -27.40 -6.92 20.82
CA LEU A 108 -28.72 -7.39 21.29
C LEU A 108 -28.55 -8.46 22.36
N PRO A 109 -29.44 -8.49 23.38
CA PRO A 109 -29.56 -9.62 24.28
C PRO A 109 -29.80 -10.93 23.52
N LEU A 110 -29.15 -12.02 23.93
CA LEU A 110 -29.37 -13.34 23.34
C LEU A 110 -30.86 -13.70 23.39
N GLY A 111 -31.42 -14.14 22.25
CA GLY A 111 -32.82 -14.58 22.15
C GLY A 111 -33.85 -13.47 21.93
N ALA A 112 -33.44 -12.20 21.85
CA ALA A 112 -34.36 -11.13 21.50
C ALA A 112 -34.72 -11.19 19.99
N THR A 113 -36.01 -11.35 19.67
CA THR A 113 -36.54 -11.12 18.32
C THR A 113 -36.92 -9.64 18.20
N PRO A 114 -36.15 -8.82 17.47
CA PRO A 114 -36.46 -7.40 17.34
C PRO A 114 -37.78 -7.20 16.59
N GLU A 115 -38.59 -6.25 17.05
CA GLU A 115 -39.75 -5.75 16.31
C GLU A 115 -39.32 -5.29 14.89
N PRO A 116 -40.18 -5.34 13.87
CA PRO A 116 -39.78 -4.98 12.50
C PRO A 116 -39.18 -3.57 12.37
N GLN A 117 -39.64 -2.62 13.19
CA GLN A 117 -39.09 -1.26 13.27
C GLN A 117 -37.67 -1.25 13.85
N LEU A 118 -37.42 -2.07 14.87
CA LEU A 118 -36.09 -2.24 15.46
C LEU A 118 -35.14 -2.94 14.47
N LEU A 119 -35.63 -3.92 13.68
CA LEU A 119 -34.83 -4.58 12.64
C LEU A 119 -34.32 -3.59 11.58
N ALA A 120 -35.16 -2.64 11.14
CA ALA A 120 -34.76 -1.60 10.19
C ALA A 120 -33.68 -0.67 10.79
N VAL A 121 -33.81 -0.28 12.06
CA VAL A 121 -32.80 0.52 12.77
C VAL A 121 -31.48 -0.23 12.92
N LEU A 122 -31.54 -1.54 13.21
CA LEU A 122 -30.35 -2.39 13.32
C LEU A 122 -29.62 -2.53 11.98
N LEU A 123 -30.35 -2.78 10.89
CA LEU A 123 -29.78 -2.82 9.55
C LEU A 123 -29.17 -1.47 9.15
N GLY A 124 -29.81 -0.36 9.51
CA GLY A 124 -29.27 0.98 9.29
C GLY A 124 -27.97 1.24 10.05
N LYS A 125 -27.91 0.88 11.34
CA LYS A 125 -26.69 1.00 12.17
C LYS A 125 -25.57 0.09 11.66
N MET A 126 -25.87 -1.13 11.24
CA MET A 126 -24.89 -2.02 10.62
C MET A 126 -24.40 -1.49 9.27
N GLY A 127 -25.28 -0.91 8.46
CA GLY A 127 -24.89 -0.20 7.25
C GLY A 127 -23.89 0.92 7.54
N LEU A 128 -24.14 1.75 8.55
CA LEU A 128 -23.23 2.82 8.97
C LEU A 128 -21.90 2.26 9.51
N PHE A 129 -21.93 1.17 10.27
CA PHE A 129 -20.72 0.45 10.69
C PHE A 129 -19.86 0.07 9.48
N PHE A 130 -20.43 -0.60 8.48
CA PHE A 130 -19.68 -1.00 7.30
C PHE A 130 -19.29 0.18 6.42
N ALA A 131 -20.05 1.29 6.44
CA ALA A 131 -19.67 2.53 5.77
C ALA A 131 -18.40 3.12 6.39
N CYS A 132 -18.32 3.21 7.72
CA CYS A 132 -17.11 3.68 8.40
C CYS A 132 -15.93 2.74 8.16
N ALA A 133 -16.14 1.42 8.26
CA ALA A 133 -15.09 0.44 8.05
C ALA A 133 -14.56 0.46 6.60
N GLY A 134 -15.47 0.37 5.64
CA GLY A 134 -15.15 0.44 4.21
C GLY A 134 -14.52 1.77 3.82
N GLY A 135 -14.99 2.88 4.39
CA GLY A 135 -14.44 4.21 4.17
C GLY A 135 -12.99 4.35 4.65
N MET A 136 -12.68 3.92 5.88
CA MET A 136 -11.31 4.04 6.42
C MET A 136 -10.33 3.09 5.72
N ILE A 137 -10.74 1.85 5.44
CA ILE A 137 -9.94 0.90 4.67
C ILE A 137 -9.75 1.41 3.23
N GLY A 138 -10.81 1.85 2.58
CA GLY A 138 -10.78 2.41 1.23
C GLY A 138 -9.89 3.65 1.13
N MET A 139 -9.93 4.54 2.13
CA MET A 139 -9.06 5.71 2.23
C MET A 139 -7.59 5.30 2.20
N MET A 140 -7.19 4.39 3.10
CA MET A 140 -5.78 3.98 3.20
C MET A 140 -5.32 3.24 1.96
N LEU A 141 -6.11 2.30 1.45
CA LEU A 141 -5.78 1.58 0.22
C LEU A 141 -5.68 2.55 -0.97
N GLY A 142 -6.58 3.53 -1.09
CA GLY A 142 -6.57 4.53 -2.15
C GLY A 142 -5.33 5.43 -2.12
N ALA A 143 -4.80 5.71 -0.93
CA ALA A 143 -3.62 6.54 -0.75
C ALA A 143 -2.32 5.88 -1.22
N VAL A 144 -2.23 4.55 -1.17
CA VAL A 144 -0.96 3.82 -1.37
C VAL A 144 -0.30 4.10 -2.70
N GLU A 145 -1.06 4.23 -3.80
CA GLU A 145 -0.47 4.54 -5.10
C GLU A 145 0.27 5.88 -5.08
N GLY A 146 -0.29 6.90 -4.42
CA GLY A 146 0.35 8.19 -4.24
C GLY A 146 1.52 8.17 -3.25
N ILE A 147 1.39 7.41 -2.16
CA ILE A 147 2.47 7.23 -1.17
C ILE A 147 3.68 6.55 -1.84
N ASN A 148 3.44 5.46 -2.58
CA ASN A 148 4.47 4.78 -3.37
C ASN A 148 5.00 5.68 -4.50
N ALA A 149 4.14 6.55 -5.05
CA ALA A 149 4.53 7.56 -6.02
C ALA A 149 5.46 8.64 -5.44
N ARG A 150 5.48 8.81 -4.11
CA ARG A 150 6.00 10.02 -3.42
C ARG A 150 5.32 11.29 -3.93
N THR A 151 4.03 11.22 -4.20
CA THR A 151 3.22 12.32 -4.72
C THR A 151 2.01 12.52 -3.82
N TRP A 152 2.07 13.53 -2.95
CA TRP A 152 1.03 13.78 -1.95
C TRP A 152 -0.33 14.12 -2.58
N GLU A 153 -0.37 14.86 -3.68
CA GLU A 153 -1.62 15.15 -4.40
C GLU A 153 -2.32 13.87 -4.87
N LYS A 154 -1.55 12.91 -5.40
CA LYS A 154 -2.06 11.61 -5.85
C LYS A 154 -2.53 10.78 -4.65
N ALA A 155 -1.82 10.86 -3.52
CA ALA A 155 -2.19 10.16 -2.29
C ALA A 155 -3.49 10.73 -1.72
N ALA A 156 -3.62 12.05 -1.61
CA ALA A 156 -4.80 12.74 -1.08
C ALA A 156 -6.04 12.51 -1.96
N ARG A 157 -5.91 12.62 -3.28
CA ARG A 157 -7.00 12.31 -4.22
C ARG A 157 -7.41 10.84 -4.12
N GLY A 158 -6.42 9.95 -4.04
CA GLY A 158 -6.60 8.53 -3.81
C GLY A 158 -7.38 8.24 -2.53
N ALA A 159 -6.96 8.85 -1.43
CA ALA A 159 -7.58 8.73 -0.12
C ALA A 159 -9.02 9.25 -0.10
N ALA A 160 -9.29 10.42 -0.69
CA ALA A 160 -10.62 11.02 -0.72
C ALA A 160 -11.62 10.17 -1.52
N LEU A 161 -11.22 9.71 -2.71
CA LEU A 161 -12.05 8.82 -3.52
C LEU A 161 -12.22 7.45 -2.88
N GLY A 162 -11.14 6.92 -2.29
CA GLY A 162 -11.16 5.68 -1.52
C GLY A 162 -12.13 5.75 -0.33
N LEU A 163 -12.14 6.86 0.40
CA LEU A 163 -13.07 7.13 1.49
C LEU A 163 -14.52 7.12 1.01
N GLY A 164 -14.84 7.91 -0.03
CA GLY A 164 -16.21 8.03 -0.52
C GLY A 164 -16.75 6.72 -1.07
N ILE A 165 -15.99 6.06 -1.95
CA ILE A 165 -16.40 4.79 -2.57
C ILE A 165 -16.41 3.67 -1.54
N GLY A 166 -15.42 3.64 -0.65
CA GLY A 166 -15.36 2.69 0.44
C GLY A 166 -16.53 2.84 1.40
N ALA A 167 -16.99 4.06 1.69
CA ALA A 167 -18.13 4.30 2.57
C ALA A 167 -19.45 3.89 1.92
N VAL A 168 -19.70 4.30 0.67
CA VAL A 168 -20.91 3.91 -0.06
C VAL A 168 -20.94 2.40 -0.30
N GLY A 169 -19.82 1.84 -0.77
CA GLY A 169 -19.66 0.42 -1.00
C GLY A 169 -19.79 -0.39 0.28
N GLY A 170 -19.18 0.07 1.36
CA GLY A 170 -19.30 -0.50 2.70
C GLY A 170 -20.74 -0.51 3.19
N PHE A 171 -21.47 0.60 3.07
CA PHE A 171 -22.89 0.65 3.44
C PHE A 171 -23.73 -0.38 2.69
N ILE A 172 -23.66 -0.36 1.35
CA ILE A 172 -24.44 -1.25 0.48
C ILE A 172 -24.06 -2.72 0.74
N GLY A 173 -22.76 -3.01 0.71
CA GLY A 173 -22.23 -4.35 0.93
C GLY A 173 -22.51 -4.88 2.33
N GLY A 174 -22.48 -4.01 3.33
CA GLY A 174 -22.81 -4.33 4.71
C GLY A 174 -24.27 -4.67 4.91
N VAL A 175 -25.19 -3.87 4.35
CA VAL A 175 -26.63 -4.15 4.40
C VAL A 175 -26.96 -5.45 3.69
N ILE A 176 -26.44 -5.65 2.47
CA ILE A 176 -26.65 -6.89 1.70
C ILE A 176 -26.03 -8.08 2.44
N GLY A 177 -24.79 -7.96 2.89
CA GLY A 177 -24.08 -9.01 3.61
C GLY A 177 -24.80 -9.42 4.89
N GLN A 178 -25.32 -8.45 5.65
CA GLN A 178 -26.09 -8.70 6.86
C GLN A 178 -27.46 -9.35 6.56
N ALA A 179 -28.15 -8.90 5.51
CA ALA A 179 -29.41 -9.50 5.07
C ALA A 179 -29.22 -10.96 4.64
N VAL A 180 -28.16 -11.25 3.88
CA VAL A 180 -27.80 -12.62 3.46
C VAL A 180 -27.41 -13.46 4.67
N TYR A 181 -26.58 -12.94 5.58
CA TYR A 181 -26.21 -13.63 6.81
C TYR A 181 -27.44 -14.01 7.63
N GLY A 182 -28.37 -13.07 7.84
CA GLY A 182 -29.63 -13.33 8.55
C GLY A 182 -30.53 -14.34 7.82
N GLY A 183 -30.71 -14.20 6.52
CA GLY A 183 -31.54 -15.08 5.70
C GLY A 183 -31.03 -16.53 5.64
N LEU A 184 -29.72 -16.74 5.82
CA LEU A 184 -29.09 -18.05 5.90
C LEU A 184 -29.07 -18.64 7.32
N GLY A 185 -29.81 -18.07 8.29
CA GLY A 185 -29.84 -18.56 9.68
C GLY A 185 -28.68 -18.07 10.55
N GLY A 186 -28.03 -16.96 10.17
CA GLY A 186 -26.96 -16.36 10.94
C GLY A 186 -27.38 -16.05 12.37
N GLY A 187 -26.69 -16.64 13.34
CA GLY A 187 -26.95 -16.46 14.77
C GLY A 187 -27.88 -17.50 15.40
N SER A 188 -28.58 -18.32 14.61
CA SER A 188 -29.40 -19.45 15.09
C SER A 188 -28.79 -20.82 14.76
N LEU A 189 -27.84 -20.87 13.82
CA LEU A 189 -27.14 -22.09 13.42
C LEU A 189 -25.99 -22.47 14.39
N PRO A 190 -25.61 -23.76 14.47
CA PRO A 190 -24.42 -24.21 15.19
C PRO A 190 -23.14 -23.50 14.70
N ALA A 191 -22.14 -23.38 15.58
CA ALA A 191 -20.89 -22.65 15.31
C ALA A 191 -20.18 -23.11 14.02
N ALA A 192 -20.15 -24.43 13.75
CA ALA A 192 -19.50 -24.99 12.56
C ALA A 192 -20.12 -24.51 11.25
N THR A 193 -21.44 -24.32 11.22
CA THR A 193 -22.19 -23.81 10.06
C THR A 193 -22.24 -22.28 10.01
N GLN A 194 -21.99 -21.60 11.14
CA GLN A 194 -22.03 -20.15 11.22
C GLN A 194 -20.82 -19.48 10.56
N ILE A 195 -19.64 -20.10 10.65
CA ILE A 195 -18.39 -19.62 10.04
C ILE A 195 -18.52 -19.41 8.52
N PRO A 196 -18.95 -20.42 7.71
CA PRO A 196 -19.08 -20.23 6.27
C PRO A 196 -20.19 -19.23 5.89
N VAL A 197 -21.30 -19.20 6.64
CA VAL A 197 -22.39 -18.22 6.41
C VAL A 197 -21.90 -16.78 6.66
N ARG A 198 -21.08 -16.58 7.70
CA ARG A 198 -20.44 -15.29 7.97
C ARG A 198 -19.45 -14.90 6.88
N ALA A 199 -18.65 -15.84 6.41
CA ALA A 199 -17.70 -15.61 5.32
C ALA A 199 -18.41 -15.11 4.05
N ILE A 200 -19.58 -15.65 3.70
CA ILE A 200 -20.37 -15.18 2.56
C ILE A 200 -20.80 -13.72 2.76
N GLY A 201 -21.33 -13.36 3.92
CA GLY A 201 -21.74 -11.99 4.22
C GLY A 201 -20.58 -10.99 4.12
N TRP A 202 -19.41 -11.37 4.67
CA TRP A 202 -18.21 -10.54 4.62
C TRP A 202 -17.57 -10.49 3.23
N ALA A 203 -17.67 -11.55 2.43
CA ALA A 203 -17.24 -11.55 1.04
C ALA A 203 -18.04 -10.51 0.24
N LEU A 204 -19.37 -10.50 0.40
CA LEU A 204 -20.25 -9.52 -0.24
C LEU A 204 -19.92 -8.09 0.21
N ALA A 205 -19.69 -7.87 1.51
CA ALA A 205 -19.24 -6.56 1.99
C ALA A 205 -17.88 -6.16 1.39
N GLY A 206 -16.92 -7.07 1.40
CA GLY A 206 -15.56 -6.87 0.88
C GLY A 206 -15.52 -6.57 -0.62
N LEU A 207 -16.39 -7.22 -1.42
CA LEU A 207 -16.55 -6.96 -2.85
C LEU A 207 -16.70 -5.45 -3.13
N PHE A 208 -17.61 -4.80 -2.41
CA PHE A 208 -17.87 -3.37 -2.61
C PHE A 208 -16.77 -2.47 -2.05
N VAL A 209 -16.10 -2.84 -0.96
CA VAL A 209 -14.90 -2.13 -0.48
C VAL A 209 -13.79 -2.18 -1.53
N GLY A 210 -13.66 -3.32 -2.23
CA GLY A 210 -12.73 -3.51 -3.35
C GLY A 210 -12.92 -2.56 -4.53
N LEU A 211 -14.12 -1.99 -4.71
CA LEU A 211 -14.38 -0.96 -5.74
C LEU A 211 -13.50 0.28 -5.57
N SER A 212 -13.09 0.59 -4.34
CA SER A 212 -12.27 1.77 -4.01
C SER A 212 -10.95 1.82 -4.79
N GLN A 213 -10.35 0.65 -5.06
CA GLN A 213 -9.08 0.56 -5.81
C GLN A 213 -9.24 0.79 -7.32
N GLY A 214 -10.41 0.47 -7.88
CA GLY A 214 -10.67 0.46 -9.31
C GLY A 214 -11.03 1.81 -9.91
N ALA A 215 -11.79 2.60 -9.15
CA ALA A 215 -12.42 3.82 -9.68
C ALA A 215 -11.42 4.94 -9.99
N LEU A 216 -10.30 4.98 -9.27
CA LEU A 216 -9.24 5.99 -9.46
C LEU A 216 -8.60 5.92 -10.83
N VAL A 217 -8.36 4.71 -11.33
CA VAL A 217 -7.58 4.50 -12.55
C VAL A 217 -8.48 4.30 -13.77
N ARG A 218 -9.81 4.50 -13.67
CA ARG A 218 -10.77 4.34 -14.79
C ARG A 218 -10.45 3.10 -15.67
N SER A 219 -9.91 2.05 -15.07
CA SER A 219 -9.42 0.87 -15.77
C SER A 219 -10.26 -0.31 -15.33
N ARG A 220 -10.95 -0.95 -16.29
CA ARG A 220 -11.76 -2.14 -16.00
C ARG A 220 -10.92 -3.25 -15.37
N ARG A 221 -9.66 -3.39 -15.78
CA ARG A 221 -8.75 -4.42 -15.22
C ARG A 221 -8.49 -4.17 -13.73
N LYS A 222 -8.11 -2.94 -13.37
CA LYS A 222 -7.86 -2.58 -11.96
C LYS A 222 -9.13 -2.65 -11.10
N LEU A 223 -10.28 -2.28 -11.68
CA LEU A 223 -11.58 -2.43 -11.03
C LEU A 223 -11.93 -3.88 -10.71
N ILE A 224 -11.76 -4.78 -11.68
CA ILE A 224 -12.00 -6.22 -11.46
C ILE A 224 -11.00 -6.79 -10.45
N ASN A 225 -9.74 -6.38 -10.48
CA ASN A 225 -8.75 -6.80 -9.47
C ASN A 225 -9.16 -6.38 -8.06
N GLY A 226 -9.60 -5.13 -7.89
CA GLY A 226 -10.10 -4.62 -6.62
C GLY A 226 -11.32 -5.39 -6.13
N LEU A 227 -12.32 -5.61 -6.99
CA LEU A 227 -13.52 -6.40 -6.69
C LEU A 227 -13.17 -7.83 -6.22
N LEU A 228 -12.36 -8.55 -6.99
CA LEU A 228 -11.96 -9.91 -6.65
C LEU A 228 -11.14 -9.94 -5.35
N GLY A 229 -10.25 -8.97 -5.15
CA GLY A 229 -9.42 -8.87 -3.96
C GLY A 229 -10.25 -8.57 -2.72
N GLY A 230 -11.23 -7.66 -2.86
CA GLY A 230 -12.20 -7.35 -1.83
C GLY A 230 -13.08 -8.56 -1.47
N LEU A 231 -13.59 -9.30 -2.47
CA LEU A 231 -14.39 -10.51 -2.25
C LEU A 231 -13.60 -11.57 -1.47
N ILE A 232 -12.38 -11.89 -1.93
CA ILE A 232 -11.53 -12.91 -1.30
C ILE A 232 -11.08 -12.46 0.09
N GLY A 233 -10.65 -11.21 0.23
CA GLY A 233 -10.23 -10.63 1.51
C GLY A 233 -11.36 -10.57 2.52
N GLY A 234 -12.57 -10.23 2.08
CA GLY A 234 -13.78 -10.25 2.89
C GLY A 234 -14.15 -11.66 3.34
N ALA A 235 -14.15 -12.64 2.43
CA ALA A 235 -14.38 -14.04 2.76
C ALA A 235 -13.37 -14.56 3.79
N ALA A 236 -12.08 -14.31 3.56
CA ALA A 236 -11.00 -14.69 4.47
C ALA A 236 -11.18 -14.02 5.85
N GLY A 237 -11.52 -12.72 5.87
CA GLY A 237 -11.82 -11.99 7.10
C GLY A 237 -12.98 -12.62 7.89
N GLY A 238 -14.07 -12.99 7.21
CA GLY A 238 -15.22 -13.65 7.85
C GLY A 238 -14.91 -15.06 8.36
N LEU A 239 -14.08 -15.84 7.65
CA LEU A 239 -13.63 -17.15 8.09
C LEU A 239 -12.71 -17.07 9.32
N LEU A 240 -11.82 -16.09 9.35
CA LEU A 240 -10.83 -15.92 10.40
C LEU A 240 -11.40 -15.26 11.67
N PHE A 241 -12.55 -14.59 11.58
CA PHE A 241 -13.12 -13.82 12.68
C PHE A 241 -13.32 -14.65 13.96
N ASP A 242 -14.01 -15.79 13.87
CA ASP A 242 -14.31 -16.62 15.04
C ASP A 242 -13.05 -17.26 15.65
N PRO A 243 -12.14 -17.89 14.88
CA PRO A 243 -10.86 -18.39 15.40
C PRO A 243 -10.02 -17.32 16.09
N ILE A 244 -9.93 -16.11 15.51
CA ILE A 244 -9.18 -14.99 16.10
C ILE A 244 -9.80 -14.58 17.44
N HIS A 245 -11.14 -14.52 17.50
CA HIS A 245 -11.85 -14.16 18.72
C HIS A 245 -11.59 -15.16 19.85
N GLU A 246 -11.58 -16.45 19.56
CA GLU A 246 -11.29 -17.49 20.57
C GLU A 246 -9.82 -17.49 21.02
N VAL A 247 -8.87 -17.34 20.09
CA VAL A 247 -7.44 -17.22 20.44
C VAL A 247 -7.20 -15.98 21.30
N LEU A 248 -7.82 -14.85 20.96
CA LEU A 248 -7.68 -13.62 21.73
C LEU A 248 -8.26 -13.77 23.14
N LYS A 249 -9.45 -14.36 23.28
CA LYS A 249 -10.02 -14.70 24.59
C LYS A 249 -9.07 -15.58 25.40
N GLN A 250 -8.46 -16.59 24.78
CA GLN A 250 -7.58 -17.52 25.46
C GLN A 250 -6.26 -16.85 25.90
N ALA A 251 -5.62 -16.08 25.01
CA ALA A 251 -4.40 -15.34 25.32
C ALA A 251 -4.59 -14.34 26.46
N LEU A 252 -5.75 -13.67 26.52
CA LEU A 252 -6.03 -12.68 27.56
C LEU A 252 -6.49 -13.28 28.91
N ARG A 253 -7.09 -14.48 28.90
CA ARG A 253 -7.28 -15.25 30.14
C ARG A 253 -5.95 -15.55 30.83
N LEU A 254 -4.86 -15.70 30.07
CA LEU A 254 -3.52 -15.94 30.59
C LEU A 254 -2.84 -14.68 31.15
N THR A 255 -3.24 -13.48 30.69
CA THR A 255 -2.68 -12.20 31.17
C THR A 255 -3.54 -11.50 32.23
N GLY A 256 -4.64 -12.14 32.69
CA GLY A 256 -5.52 -11.60 33.74
C GLY A 256 -6.36 -10.39 33.30
N GLY A 257 -6.40 -10.07 32.01
CA GLY A 257 -7.16 -8.93 31.46
C GLY A 257 -8.59 -9.30 31.06
N THR A 258 -9.52 -8.36 31.18
CA THR A 258 -10.87 -8.49 30.60
C THR A 258 -10.92 -7.81 29.24
N VAL A 259 -11.36 -8.54 28.21
CA VAL A 259 -11.57 -7.97 26.88
C VAL A 259 -12.93 -7.28 26.87
N GLY A 260 -12.96 -5.96 27.01
CA GLY A 260 -14.11 -5.20 26.53
C GLY A 260 -14.28 -5.51 25.03
N GLY A 261 -15.52 -5.70 24.57
CA GLY A 261 -15.81 -6.08 23.17
C GLY A 261 -15.24 -5.14 22.10
N GLY A 262 -14.68 -3.98 22.49
CA GLY A 262 -13.90 -3.11 21.60
C GLY A 262 -12.58 -3.72 21.12
N MET A 263 -11.76 -4.32 21.98
CA MET A 263 -10.41 -4.78 21.60
C MET A 263 -10.42 -5.97 20.65
N SER A 264 -11.39 -6.88 20.78
CA SER A 264 -11.59 -7.97 19.81
C SER A 264 -11.97 -7.46 18.42
N ARG A 265 -12.78 -6.39 18.36
CA ARG A 265 -13.19 -5.75 17.10
C ARG A 265 -12.01 -5.01 16.45
N LEU A 266 -11.12 -4.39 17.23
CA LEU A 266 -9.89 -3.80 16.70
C LEU A 266 -9.05 -4.86 15.98
N VAL A 267 -8.73 -5.96 16.67
CA VAL A 267 -7.94 -7.05 16.10
C VAL A 267 -8.61 -7.61 14.85
N ALA A 268 -9.93 -7.84 14.90
CA ALA A 268 -10.68 -8.34 13.75
C ALA A 268 -10.61 -7.39 12.54
N LEU A 269 -10.86 -6.09 12.73
CA LEU A 269 -10.83 -5.10 11.65
C LEU A 269 -9.43 -4.94 11.05
N VAL A 270 -8.38 -4.98 11.88
CA VAL A 270 -6.99 -4.96 11.42
C VAL A 270 -6.67 -6.19 10.57
N VAL A 271 -7.01 -7.39 11.04
CA VAL A 271 -6.75 -8.63 10.28
C VAL A 271 -7.52 -8.65 8.97
N VAL A 272 -8.78 -8.20 8.96
CA VAL A 272 -9.57 -8.08 7.74
C VAL A 272 -8.93 -7.07 6.78
N GLY A 273 -8.48 -5.92 7.28
CA GLY A 273 -7.74 -4.95 6.48
C GLY A 273 -6.48 -5.56 5.83
N ILE A 274 -5.69 -6.30 6.61
CA ILE A 274 -4.51 -7.03 6.10
C ILE A 274 -4.91 -8.05 5.03
N ALA A 275 -5.94 -8.86 5.28
CA ALA A 275 -6.41 -9.88 4.35
C ALA A 275 -6.90 -9.29 3.03
N VAL A 276 -7.62 -8.16 3.09
CA VAL A 276 -8.08 -7.41 1.91
C VAL A 276 -6.91 -6.82 1.14
N GLY A 277 -5.98 -6.14 1.81
CA GLY A 277 -4.78 -5.59 1.17
C GLY A 277 -3.92 -6.68 0.51
N PHE A 278 -3.72 -7.80 1.20
CA PHE A 278 -3.02 -8.97 0.67
C PHE A 278 -3.72 -9.54 -0.57
N ALA A 279 -5.02 -9.83 -0.48
CA ALA A 279 -5.78 -10.43 -1.58
C ALA A 279 -5.80 -9.54 -2.83
N ILE A 280 -5.99 -8.22 -2.67
CA ILE A 280 -5.93 -7.26 -3.76
C ILE A 280 -4.56 -7.31 -4.43
N SER A 281 -3.47 -7.25 -3.65
CA SER A 281 -2.11 -7.22 -4.21
C SER A 281 -1.73 -8.54 -4.89
N VAL A 282 -2.10 -9.69 -4.32
CA VAL A 282 -1.86 -11.00 -4.94
C VAL A 282 -2.59 -11.13 -6.28
N ILE A 283 -3.85 -10.69 -6.35
CA ILE A 283 -4.61 -10.69 -7.61
C ILE A 283 -3.98 -9.73 -8.62
N GLU A 284 -3.56 -8.56 -8.16
CA GLU A 284 -2.87 -7.57 -8.99
C GLU A 284 -1.62 -8.16 -9.63
N GLN A 285 -0.79 -8.86 -8.86
CA GLN A 285 0.41 -9.53 -9.35
C GLN A 285 0.11 -10.73 -10.25
N ALA A 286 -0.91 -11.51 -9.90
CA ALA A 286 -1.32 -12.65 -10.71
C ALA A 286 -1.80 -12.20 -12.10
N ARG A 287 -2.42 -11.00 -12.18
CA ARG A 287 -3.06 -10.46 -13.38
C ARG A 287 -2.29 -9.33 -14.07
N LYS A 288 -1.08 -8.97 -13.61
CA LYS A 288 -0.25 -7.98 -14.32
C LYS A 288 0.22 -8.56 -15.66
N GLU A 289 -0.01 -7.80 -16.73
CA GLU A 289 0.35 -8.17 -18.11
C GLU A 289 1.62 -7.44 -18.54
N ALA A 290 1.62 -6.11 -18.47
CA ALA A 290 2.78 -5.29 -18.81
C ALA A 290 3.12 -4.28 -17.71
N TRP A 291 4.41 -4.04 -17.50
CA TRP A 291 4.90 -3.08 -16.53
C TRP A 291 6.24 -2.46 -16.96
N LEU A 292 6.52 -1.28 -16.42
CA LEU A 292 7.80 -0.61 -16.51
C LEU A 292 8.52 -0.73 -15.16
N ARG A 293 9.80 -1.09 -15.18
CA ARG A 293 10.68 -1.08 -13.99
C ARG A 293 11.78 -0.06 -14.17
N ILE A 294 11.96 0.86 -13.24
CA ILE A 294 13.10 1.78 -13.28
C ILE A 294 14.37 1.01 -12.97
N VAL A 295 15.34 1.05 -13.88
CA VAL A 295 16.66 0.44 -13.73
C VAL A 295 17.75 1.47 -13.47
N GLU A 296 17.55 2.73 -13.88
CA GLU A 296 18.45 3.85 -13.62
C GLU A 296 17.62 5.12 -13.31
N GLY A 297 18.10 5.97 -12.42
CA GLY A 297 17.48 7.23 -12.01
C GLY A 297 17.03 7.29 -10.54
N PRO A 298 16.43 8.41 -10.09
CA PRO A 298 16.13 8.68 -8.66
C PRO A 298 15.18 7.67 -7.99
N LEU A 299 14.41 6.93 -8.79
CA LEU A 299 13.40 5.97 -8.35
C LEU A 299 13.76 4.53 -8.73
N THR A 300 15.07 4.22 -8.83
CA THR A 300 15.59 2.89 -9.21
C THR A 300 14.94 1.77 -8.41
N GLY A 301 14.57 0.69 -9.11
CA GLY A 301 13.87 -0.47 -8.57
C GLY A 301 12.35 -0.39 -8.70
N LYS A 302 11.76 0.81 -8.68
CA LYS A 302 10.30 0.99 -8.68
C LYS A 302 9.64 0.43 -9.95
N GLN A 303 8.43 -0.12 -9.78
CA GLN A 303 7.63 -0.66 -10.87
C GLN A 303 6.32 0.11 -11.06
N PHE A 304 5.89 0.22 -12.31
CA PHE A 304 4.63 0.83 -12.73
C PHE A 304 3.89 -0.13 -13.65
N ILE A 305 2.73 -0.62 -13.22
CA ILE A 305 1.88 -1.49 -14.03
C ILE A 305 1.08 -0.63 -15.02
N LEU A 306 1.01 -1.07 -16.27
CA LEU A 306 0.30 -0.36 -17.33
C LEU A 306 -1.18 -0.74 -17.31
N TYR A 307 -2.01 0.12 -16.74
CA TYR A 307 -3.47 -0.09 -16.62
C TYR A 307 -4.32 0.70 -17.62
N ARG A 308 -3.77 1.78 -18.18
CA ARG A 308 -4.46 2.72 -19.06
C ARG A 308 -3.82 2.75 -20.44
N SER A 309 -4.64 3.08 -21.43
CA SER A 309 -4.20 3.38 -22.79
C SER A 309 -4.91 4.66 -23.23
N PRO A 310 -4.19 5.78 -23.45
CA PRO A 310 -2.75 5.95 -23.22
C PRO A 310 -2.39 6.01 -21.72
N THR A 311 -1.18 5.58 -21.37
CA THR A 311 -0.49 5.87 -20.09
C THR A 311 0.51 7.00 -20.34
N LEU A 312 0.34 8.15 -19.69
CA LEU A 312 1.25 9.28 -19.80
C LEU A 312 2.42 9.16 -18.82
N ILE A 313 3.61 9.50 -19.28
CA ILE A 313 4.86 9.52 -18.52
C ILE A 313 5.42 10.94 -18.58
N GLY A 314 5.76 11.53 -17.43
CA GLY A 314 6.29 12.88 -17.37
C GLY A 314 6.52 13.37 -15.95
N SER A 315 7.06 14.58 -15.80
CA SER A 315 7.32 15.18 -14.48
C SER A 315 6.06 15.77 -13.82
N SER A 316 4.99 16.01 -14.58
CA SER A 316 3.71 16.53 -14.06
C SER A 316 2.97 15.50 -13.20
N SER A 317 2.33 15.96 -12.12
CA SER A 317 1.42 15.14 -11.29
C SER A 317 0.16 14.69 -12.02
N GLN A 318 -0.09 15.23 -13.23
CA GLN A 318 -1.18 14.80 -14.11
C GLN A 318 -0.85 13.53 -14.91
N CYS A 319 0.43 13.16 -15.03
CA CYS A 319 0.83 11.93 -15.70
C CYS A 319 0.57 10.70 -14.82
N GLU A 320 0.12 9.59 -15.40
CA GLU A 320 -0.06 8.33 -14.66
C GLU A 320 1.24 7.85 -14.02
N ILE A 321 2.34 7.95 -14.76
CA ILE A 321 3.70 7.68 -14.31
C ILE A 321 4.43 9.01 -14.13
N THR A 322 4.44 9.49 -12.89
CA THR A 322 5.06 10.76 -12.50
C THR A 322 6.54 10.58 -12.15
N LEU A 323 7.41 11.33 -12.83
CA LEU A 323 8.86 11.43 -12.60
C LEU A 323 9.24 12.80 -12.03
N ALA A 324 8.61 13.21 -10.93
CA ALA A 324 8.75 14.56 -10.36
C ALA A 324 10.18 14.94 -9.94
N LEU A 325 11.03 13.95 -9.66
CA LEU A 325 12.43 14.17 -9.24
C LEU A 325 13.39 14.33 -10.43
N ASP A 326 12.95 14.03 -11.65
CA ASP A 326 13.79 14.13 -12.84
C ASP A 326 13.50 15.42 -13.60
N LYS A 327 14.34 16.43 -13.38
CA LYS A 327 14.19 17.76 -13.99
C LYS A 327 14.39 17.77 -15.51
N SER A 328 14.98 16.73 -16.07
CA SER A 328 15.21 16.61 -17.52
C SER A 328 14.03 16.00 -18.27
N VAL A 329 12.99 15.58 -17.53
CA VAL A 329 11.76 15.02 -18.08
C VAL A 329 10.70 16.12 -18.21
N ALA A 330 10.16 16.30 -19.42
CA ALA A 330 9.08 17.25 -19.68
C ALA A 330 7.80 16.93 -18.86
N PRO A 331 6.93 17.94 -18.60
CA PRO A 331 5.69 17.73 -17.84
C PRO A 331 4.83 16.58 -18.36
N GLN A 332 4.68 16.50 -19.69
CA GLN A 332 4.21 15.32 -20.42
C GLN A 332 5.30 14.96 -21.43
N HIS A 333 5.97 13.83 -21.22
CA HIS A 333 7.17 13.48 -21.99
C HIS A 333 6.87 12.42 -23.05
N ALA A 334 6.27 11.31 -22.63
CA ALA A 334 5.98 10.19 -23.50
C ALA A 334 4.62 9.59 -23.17
N ALA A 335 4.02 8.90 -24.13
CA ALA A 335 2.78 8.18 -23.96
C ALA A 335 2.95 6.73 -24.41
N ILE A 336 2.42 5.78 -23.63
CA ILE A 336 2.32 4.38 -24.03
C ILE A 336 0.85 4.06 -24.32
N SER A 337 0.56 3.64 -25.55
CA SER A 337 -0.78 3.20 -25.96
C SER A 337 -0.80 1.70 -26.24
N GLU A 338 -1.84 1.02 -25.80
CA GLU A 338 -2.14 -0.38 -26.13
C GLU A 338 -2.99 -0.42 -27.41
N GLN A 339 -2.50 -1.08 -28.46
CA GLN A 339 -3.23 -1.36 -29.71
C GLN A 339 -3.00 -2.82 -30.10
N GLY A 340 -4.09 -3.59 -30.28
CA GLY A 340 -4.00 -5.00 -30.69
C GLY A 340 -3.19 -5.88 -29.73
N GLY A 341 -3.25 -5.59 -28.41
CA GLY A 341 -2.48 -6.31 -27.38
C GLY A 341 -0.97 -6.00 -27.38
N ARG A 342 -0.52 -5.00 -28.16
CA ARG A 342 0.86 -4.52 -28.16
C ARG A 342 0.92 -3.10 -27.62
N HIS A 343 2.01 -2.78 -26.93
CA HIS A 343 2.24 -1.44 -26.41
C HIS A 343 3.12 -0.65 -27.38
N THR A 344 2.70 0.57 -27.70
CA THR A 344 3.43 1.50 -28.55
C THR A 344 3.77 2.74 -27.74
N LEU A 345 5.07 3.04 -27.64
CA LEU A 345 5.62 4.24 -27.01
C LEU A 345 5.70 5.36 -28.05
N ALA A 346 5.29 6.56 -27.67
CA ALA A 346 5.44 7.78 -28.47
C ALA A 346 6.07 8.89 -27.62
N ASP A 347 7.04 9.60 -28.20
CA ASP A 347 7.55 10.86 -27.66
C ASP A 347 6.55 11.98 -27.97
N LEU A 348 6.32 12.90 -27.02
CA LEU A 348 5.35 13.99 -27.16
C LEU A 348 5.98 15.29 -27.68
N GLY A 349 7.08 15.21 -28.43
CA GLY A 349 7.78 16.36 -28.99
C GLY A 349 8.68 17.05 -27.96
N THR A 350 9.36 16.26 -27.12
CA THR A 350 10.19 16.79 -26.04
C THR A 350 11.57 17.24 -26.52
N SER A 351 12.20 18.15 -25.78
CA SER A 351 13.52 18.68 -26.11
C SER A 351 14.65 17.65 -25.91
N THR A 352 14.55 16.82 -24.88
CA THR A 352 15.53 15.76 -24.60
C THR A 352 15.28 14.49 -25.41
N GLY A 353 14.04 14.30 -25.87
CA GLY A 353 13.62 13.16 -26.66
C GLY A 353 13.49 11.87 -25.86
N THR A 354 12.87 10.88 -26.48
CA THR A 354 12.72 9.52 -25.93
C THR A 354 13.63 8.55 -26.64
N GLN A 355 14.33 7.71 -25.88
CA GLN A 355 15.20 6.66 -26.45
C GLN A 355 14.68 5.26 -26.13
N VAL A 356 14.85 4.34 -27.06
CA VAL A 356 14.67 2.91 -26.84
C VAL A 356 15.93 2.16 -27.26
N ASN A 357 16.56 1.47 -26.32
CA ASN A 357 17.84 0.77 -26.50
C ASN A 357 18.93 1.68 -27.10
N GLY A 358 19.02 2.92 -26.61
CA GLY A 358 20.00 3.92 -27.06
C GLY A 358 19.67 4.62 -28.38
N GLN A 359 18.53 4.32 -29.00
CA GLN A 359 18.10 4.97 -30.25
C GLN A 359 16.96 5.96 -29.99
N ASN A 360 17.10 7.20 -30.43
CA ASN A 360 16.02 8.19 -30.41
C ASN A 360 14.81 7.70 -31.23
N ILE A 361 13.61 7.83 -30.68
CA ILE A 361 12.36 7.46 -31.34
C ILE A 361 11.37 8.62 -31.31
N ARG A 362 10.50 8.66 -32.33
CA ARG A 362 9.22 9.39 -32.25
C ARG A 362 8.09 8.46 -31.83
N THR A 363 8.07 7.25 -32.39
CA THR A 363 7.10 6.21 -32.05
C THR A 363 7.75 4.85 -32.23
N ARG A 364 7.50 3.90 -31.32
CA ARG A 364 8.02 2.53 -31.39
C ARG A 364 7.11 1.55 -30.67
N THR A 365 6.79 0.44 -31.32
CA THR A 365 6.18 -0.71 -30.65
C THR A 365 7.21 -1.39 -29.74
N LEU A 366 6.87 -1.50 -28.46
CA LEU A 366 7.74 -2.04 -27.42
C LEU A 366 7.78 -3.57 -27.49
N ARG A 367 8.92 -4.12 -27.09
CA ARG A 367 9.16 -5.56 -26.89
C ARG A 367 9.64 -5.79 -25.46
N SER A 368 9.17 -6.86 -24.82
CA SER A 368 9.65 -7.23 -23.47
C SER A 368 11.18 -7.27 -23.45
N GLY A 369 11.79 -6.56 -22.51
CA GLY A 369 13.23 -6.36 -22.42
C GLY A 369 13.75 -5.02 -22.96
N ASP A 370 12.93 -4.24 -23.67
CA ASP A 370 13.33 -2.92 -24.16
C ASP A 370 13.68 -1.98 -23.00
N ARG A 371 14.79 -1.26 -23.14
CA ARG A 371 15.21 -0.17 -22.26
C ARG A 371 14.72 1.15 -22.81
N ILE A 372 13.90 1.87 -22.06
CA ILE A 372 13.33 3.16 -22.44
C ILE A 372 13.98 4.24 -21.58
N SER A 373 14.71 5.17 -22.19
CA SER A 373 15.36 6.27 -21.48
C SER A 373 14.66 7.58 -21.76
N LEU A 374 14.29 8.29 -20.69
CA LEU A 374 13.69 9.62 -20.67
C LEU A 374 14.47 10.45 -19.65
N GLY A 375 15.18 11.49 -20.10
CA GLY A 375 16.00 12.28 -19.18
C GLY A 375 17.09 11.45 -18.50
N MET A 376 17.15 11.45 -17.16
CA MET A 376 18.07 10.64 -16.35
C MET A 376 17.47 9.29 -15.93
N THR A 377 16.23 9.00 -16.33
CA THR A 377 15.49 7.82 -15.92
C THR A 377 15.46 6.79 -17.05
N THR A 378 15.93 5.58 -16.77
CA THR A 378 15.81 4.43 -17.68
C THR A 378 14.83 3.41 -17.10
N PHE A 379 13.81 3.06 -17.88
CA PHE A 379 12.90 1.97 -17.62
C PHE A 379 13.30 0.71 -18.38
N LEU A 380 13.02 -0.45 -17.79
CA LEU A 380 12.97 -1.74 -18.46
C LEU A 380 11.50 -2.11 -18.65
N TYR A 381 11.08 -2.26 -19.90
CA TYR A 381 9.74 -2.72 -20.24
C TYR A 381 9.66 -4.25 -20.14
N ARG A 382 8.56 -4.74 -19.55
CA ARG A 382 8.26 -6.16 -19.42
C ARG A 382 6.82 -6.41 -19.83
N ASP A 383 6.64 -7.51 -20.57
CA ASP A 383 5.33 -7.98 -21.01
C ASP A 383 5.25 -9.51 -20.82
N ARG A 384 4.28 -9.95 -20.02
CA ARG A 384 4.00 -11.36 -19.72
C ARG A 384 3.24 -12.06 -20.84
N ALA A 385 2.49 -11.33 -21.66
CA ALA A 385 1.71 -11.90 -22.75
C ALA A 385 2.59 -12.40 -23.91
N VAL A 386 3.76 -11.78 -24.10
CA VAL A 386 4.72 -12.14 -25.16
C VAL A 386 5.65 -13.28 -24.74
N GLU A 387 5.72 -13.61 -23.45
CA GLU A 387 6.49 -14.75 -22.92
C GLU A 387 5.71 -16.09 -22.95
N LYS A 388 4.41 -16.06 -23.26
CA LYS A 388 3.57 -17.24 -23.47
C LYS A 388 3.63 -17.71 -24.90
#